data_AF-W6AA67-F1
#
_entry.id   AF-W6AA67-F1
#
_cell.length_a   1.000
_cell.length_b   1.000
_cell.length_c   1.000
_cell.angle_alpha   90.00
_cell.angle_beta   90.00
_cell.angle_gamma   90.00
#
_symmetry.space_group_name_H-M   'P 1'
#
loop_
_entity.id
_entity.type
_entity.pdbx_description
1 polymer ?
#
loop_
_entity_poly.entity_id
_entity_poly.type
_entity_poly.pdbx_seq_one_letter_code
_entity_poly.pdbx_strand_id
1 'polypeptide(L)'
;MSQEFNKKYKNFSNILSPVGTMFTKRYLKNRSVKIASEGDFVNRVQICVPTFFTIIVCSLLFILATYYKISLALEIKNINIDQDSKSYISYQIKLLNAFLGVIGFNLMFSLTIMIFYLNVSLGKSIKYFTIFYNVVFVFQILIISNIAFVLDFFGLLTDISSIKLWSDFLVEGWIWIVVIGIAVFTFTLYGKIFSHINGLNREWLKISMLKKTGSRENAFIFKFWIHPNENRARKLMIISGSMSMVMASALHLISVFMKVNINEMKYFLLFLGIIVIFASFIIPYNNFSIYYFGAILLVFTGLVIYSLVIIQKKSFLNGMQYLYVYFFNIIIWITCLFSNINIWIAVLNKVKIYAVVVKPFESDEDFKEGVKNLTSPKLENSV
;
A
#
# COMPACT_ATOMS: atom_id res chain seq x y z
N MET A 1 30.15 9.97 -16.29
CA MET A 1 28.85 9.49 -16.81
C MET A 1 27.97 10.73 -17.04
N SER A 2 27.53 11.01 -18.26
CA SER A 2 26.93 12.32 -18.63
C SER A 2 25.55 12.53 -18.00
N GLN A 3 25.20 13.80 -17.72
CA GLN A 3 23.90 14.18 -17.14
C GLN A 3 22.71 13.77 -18.03
N GLU A 4 22.89 13.74 -19.35
CA GLU A 4 21.90 13.25 -20.32
C GLU A 4 21.61 11.75 -20.20
N PHE A 5 22.65 10.94 -19.95
CA PHE A 5 22.49 9.51 -19.74
C PHE A 5 21.67 9.22 -18.48
N ASN A 6 21.95 9.95 -17.39
CA ASN A 6 21.17 9.86 -16.15
C ASN A 6 19.73 10.36 -16.30
N LYS A 7 19.46 11.28 -17.23
CA LYS A 7 18.11 11.80 -17.50
C LYS A 7 17.30 10.83 -18.36
N LYS A 8 17.91 10.23 -19.39
CA LYS A 8 17.30 9.25 -20.31
C LYS A 8 17.07 7.89 -19.64
N TYR A 9 17.96 7.50 -18.73
CA TYR A 9 17.92 6.24 -17.99
C TYR A 9 17.61 6.44 -16.50
N LYS A 10 16.89 7.50 -16.13
CA LYS A 10 16.54 7.80 -14.72
C LYS A 10 15.85 6.63 -14.01
N ASN A 11 15.09 5.81 -14.76
CA ASN A 11 14.47 4.59 -14.24
C ASN A 11 15.46 3.42 -14.07
N PHE A 12 16.61 3.42 -14.75
CA PHE A 12 17.66 2.39 -14.67
C PHE A 12 18.79 2.76 -13.71
N SER A 13 18.72 3.90 -13.02
CA SER A 13 19.77 4.35 -12.08
C SER A 13 20.12 3.28 -11.03
N ASN A 14 19.13 2.51 -10.59
CA ASN A 14 19.31 1.45 -9.61
C ASN A 14 20.06 0.23 -10.17
N ILE A 15 19.98 -0.03 -11.47
CA ILE A 15 20.65 -1.15 -12.15
C ILE A 15 22.16 -0.87 -12.29
N LEU A 16 22.51 0.39 -12.57
CA LEU A 16 23.89 0.84 -12.71
C LEU A 16 24.61 1.03 -11.36
N SER A 17 23.89 0.91 -10.23
CA SER A 17 24.48 0.99 -8.89
C SER A 17 25.42 -0.20 -8.60
N PRO A 18 26.37 -0.09 -7.65
CA PRO A 18 27.22 -1.22 -7.25
C PRO A 18 26.40 -2.47 -6.86
N VAL A 19 25.28 -2.27 -6.15
CA VAL A 19 24.36 -3.35 -5.77
C VAL A 19 23.60 -3.90 -7.00
N GLY A 20 23.16 -3.03 -7.91
CA GLY A 20 22.50 -3.42 -9.15
C GLY A 20 23.41 -4.24 -10.08
N THR A 21 24.68 -3.86 -10.19
CA THR A 21 25.68 -4.61 -10.97
C THR A 21 26.01 -5.97 -10.34
N MET A 22 26.03 -6.07 -8.99
CA MET A 22 26.15 -7.35 -8.29
C MET A 22 24.99 -8.30 -8.64
N PHE A 23 23.75 -7.83 -8.58
CA PHE A 23 22.58 -8.63 -8.97
C PHE A 23 22.58 -8.98 -10.47
N THR A 24 22.97 -8.05 -11.32
CA THR A 24 23.14 -8.28 -12.76
C THR A 24 24.12 -9.42 -13.03
N LYS A 25 25.31 -9.39 -12.43
CA LYS A 25 26.29 -10.48 -12.54
C LYS A 25 25.72 -11.83 -12.06
N ARG A 26 24.97 -11.82 -10.96
CA ARG A 26 24.34 -13.04 -10.42
C ARG A 26 23.29 -13.62 -11.38
N TYR A 27 22.43 -12.78 -11.96
CA TYR A 27 21.43 -13.22 -12.95
C TYR A 27 22.08 -13.77 -14.23
N LEU A 28 23.14 -13.12 -14.73
CA LEU A 28 23.88 -13.60 -15.90
C LEU A 28 24.58 -14.94 -15.65
N LYS A 29 25.04 -15.19 -14.43
CA LYS A 29 25.67 -16.47 -14.04
C LYS A 29 24.63 -17.57 -13.77
N ASN A 30 23.42 -17.22 -13.38
CA ASN A 30 22.40 -18.19 -12.96
C ASN A 30 21.62 -18.76 -14.14
N ARG A 31 22.03 -19.94 -14.63
CA ARG A 31 21.35 -20.65 -15.73
C ARG A 31 19.95 -21.18 -15.38
N SER A 32 19.60 -21.27 -14.09
CA SER A 32 18.31 -21.81 -13.65
C SER A 32 17.14 -20.82 -13.77
N VAL A 33 17.44 -19.52 -13.85
CA VAL A 33 16.44 -18.46 -13.97
C VAL A 33 16.27 -18.07 -15.43
N LYS A 34 15.09 -18.38 -15.98
CA LYS A 34 14.71 -17.96 -17.34
C LYS A 34 14.19 -16.52 -17.29
N ILE A 35 14.82 -15.64 -18.05
CA ILE A 35 14.44 -14.25 -18.26
C ILE A 35 13.68 -14.16 -19.58
N ALA A 36 12.46 -13.62 -19.57
CA ALA A 36 11.60 -13.59 -20.75
C ALA A 36 11.76 -12.34 -21.63
N SER A 37 12.26 -11.23 -21.07
CA SER A 37 12.43 -9.95 -21.74
C SER A 37 13.48 -9.09 -21.02
N GLU A 38 13.93 -8.02 -21.68
CA GLU A 38 14.74 -6.99 -21.03
C GLU A 38 13.98 -6.32 -19.87
N GLY A 39 12.67 -6.09 -20.02
CA GLY A 39 11.80 -5.54 -18.98
C GLY A 39 11.71 -6.44 -17.74
N ASP A 40 11.62 -7.77 -17.93
CA ASP A 40 11.67 -8.76 -16.85
C ASP A 40 13.00 -8.64 -16.06
N PHE A 41 14.12 -8.63 -16.78
CA PHE A 41 15.45 -8.47 -16.16
C PHE A 41 15.58 -7.17 -15.36
N VAL A 42 15.21 -6.04 -15.98
CA VAL A 42 15.30 -4.69 -15.40
C VAL A 42 14.44 -4.58 -14.14
N ASN A 43 13.18 -5.03 -14.20
CA ASN A 43 12.26 -4.98 -13.07
C ASN A 43 12.73 -5.87 -11.91
N ARG A 44 13.30 -7.05 -12.18
CA ARG A 44 13.87 -7.91 -11.12
C ARG A 44 15.01 -7.23 -10.38
N VAL A 45 15.96 -6.62 -11.09
CA VAL A 45 17.06 -5.90 -10.44
C VAL A 45 16.52 -4.70 -9.65
N GLN A 46 15.54 -3.97 -10.21
CA GLN A 46 14.87 -2.85 -9.52
C GLN A 46 14.07 -3.27 -8.28
N ILE A 47 13.63 -4.53 -8.18
CA ILE A 47 13.02 -5.09 -6.95
C ILE A 47 14.11 -5.50 -5.95
N CYS A 48 15.15 -6.20 -6.40
CA CYS A 48 16.20 -6.72 -5.54
C CYS A 48 17.01 -5.61 -4.86
N VAL A 49 17.34 -4.51 -5.55
CA VAL A 49 18.12 -3.40 -4.98
C VAL A 49 17.47 -2.77 -3.73
N PRO A 50 16.23 -2.25 -3.76
CA PRO A 50 15.59 -1.69 -2.56
C PRO A 50 15.33 -2.76 -1.49
N THR A 51 15.05 -4.01 -1.89
CA THR A 51 14.88 -5.12 -0.95
C THR A 51 16.19 -5.41 -0.19
N PHE A 52 17.34 -5.34 -0.86
CA PHE A 52 18.65 -5.53 -0.23
C PHE A 52 18.94 -4.47 0.85
N PHE A 53 18.72 -3.20 0.52
CA PHE A 53 18.88 -2.12 1.49
C PHE A 53 17.90 -2.26 2.66
N THR A 54 16.66 -2.68 2.40
CA THR A 54 15.66 -2.95 3.44
C THR A 54 16.15 -4.04 4.40
N ILE A 55 16.73 -5.14 3.88
CA ILE A 55 17.29 -6.21 4.71
C ILE A 55 18.42 -5.69 5.60
N ILE A 56 19.35 -4.88 5.06
CA ILE A 56 20.47 -4.34 5.83
C ILE A 56 19.95 -3.42 6.96
N VAL A 57 19.09 -2.46 6.61
CA VAL A 57 18.56 -1.49 7.58
C VAL A 57 17.75 -2.21 8.67
N CYS A 58 16.84 -3.10 8.29
CA CYS A 58 16.08 -3.90 9.24
C CYS A 58 16.97 -4.77 10.13
N SER A 59 18.03 -5.39 9.57
CA SER A 59 18.99 -6.19 10.36
C SER A 59 19.71 -5.36 11.41
N LEU A 60 20.22 -4.19 11.02
CA LEU A 60 20.91 -3.27 11.94
C LEU A 60 19.98 -2.82 13.07
N LEU A 61 18.76 -2.42 12.73
CA LEU A 61 17.76 -1.99 13.70
C LEU A 61 17.33 -3.13 14.63
N PHE A 62 17.19 -4.35 14.10
CA PHE A 62 16.85 -5.52 14.90
C PHE A 62 17.92 -5.82 15.95
N ILE A 63 19.20 -5.78 15.56
CA ILE A 63 20.32 -5.99 16.47
C ILE A 63 20.37 -4.89 17.54
N LEU A 64 20.24 -3.63 17.13
CA LEU A 64 20.29 -2.48 18.04
C LEU A 64 19.13 -2.50 19.05
N ALA A 65 17.91 -2.79 18.60
CA ALA A 65 16.75 -2.92 19.46
C ALA A 65 16.85 -4.12 20.41
N THR A 66 17.43 -5.24 19.95
CA THR A 66 17.67 -6.41 20.80
C THR A 66 18.69 -6.10 21.88
N TYR A 67 19.80 -5.45 21.53
CA TYR A 67 20.81 -4.99 22.48
C TYR A 67 20.18 -4.07 23.55
N TYR A 68 19.44 -3.06 23.12
CA TYR A 68 18.80 -2.11 24.03
C TYR A 68 17.77 -2.78 24.96
N LYS A 69 16.97 -3.72 24.45
CA LYS A 69 16.05 -4.53 25.27
C LYS A 69 16.80 -5.32 26.35
N ILE A 70 17.93 -5.95 26.00
CA ILE A 70 18.74 -6.72 26.96
C ILE A 70 19.29 -5.79 28.04
N SER A 71 19.80 -4.61 27.66
CA SER A 71 20.30 -3.60 28.62
C SER A 71 19.23 -3.18 29.63
N LEU A 72 18.01 -2.83 29.16
CA LEU A 72 16.90 -2.46 30.03
C LEU A 72 16.47 -3.62 30.95
N ALA A 73 16.45 -4.85 30.43
CA ALA A 73 16.10 -6.03 31.24
C ALA A 73 17.12 -6.29 32.36
N LEU A 74 18.41 -5.99 32.12
CA LEU A 74 19.47 -6.08 33.12
C LEU A 74 19.36 -4.98 34.17
N GLU A 75 18.97 -3.75 33.78
CA GLU A 75 18.73 -2.65 34.74
C GLU A 75 17.58 -2.98 35.71
N ILE A 76 16.48 -3.55 35.23
CA ILE A 76 15.36 -4.01 36.09
C ILE A 76 15.86 -5.02 37.14
N LYS A 77 16.80 -5.89 36.76
CA LYS A 77 17.29 -6.97 37.61
C LYS A 77 18.28 -6.49 38.67
N ASN A 78 19.00 -5.39 38.42
CA ASN A 78 20.17 -4.99 39.20
C ASN A 78 19.94 -3.79 40.15
N ILE A 79 18.76 -3.18 40.19
CA ILE A 79 18.55 -1.94 40.95
C ILE A 79 17.29 -2.03 41.85
N ASN A 80 17.37 -1.47 43.06
CA ASN A 80 16.21 -1.10 43.89
C ASN A 80 15.46 0.08 43.23
N ILE A 81 14.89 -0.18 42.05
CA ILE A 81 14.13 0.81 41.29
C ILE A 81 12.78 0.97 41.96
N ASP A 82 12.38 2.23 42.14
CA ASP A 82 11.05 2.61 42.60
C ASP A 82 9.95 1.99 41.71
N GLN A 83 8.76 1.81 42.27
CA GLN A 83 7.66 1.08 41.63
C GLN A 83 7.20 1.74 40.33
N ASP A 84 7.19 3.07 40.29
CA ASP A 84 6.82 3.85 39.10
C ASP A 84 7.86 3.71 37.98
N SER A 85 9.15 3.81 38.31
CA SER A 85 10.25 3.62 37.36
C SER A 85 10.30 2.17 36.81
N LYS A 86 9.94 1.17 37.63
CA LYS A 86 9.77 -0.22 37.14
C LYS A 86 8.64 -0.36 36.13
N SER A 87 7.51 0.31 36.36
CA SER A 87 6.38 0.31 35.43
C SER A 87 6.78 0.94 34.09
N TYR A 88 7.52 2.05 34.13
CA TYR A 88 8.01 2.75 32.95
C TYR A 88 8.94 1.89 32.09
N ILE A 89 9.95 1.26 32.69
CA ILE A 89 10.87 0.37 31.96
C ILE A 89 10.10 -0.85 31.39
N SER A 90 9.08 -1.36 32.10
CA SER A 90 8.22 -2.43 31.60
C SER A 90 7.47 -2.01 30.32
N TYR A 91 6.92 -0.78 30.26
CA TYR A 91 6.29 -0.25 29.05
C TYR A 91 7.29 -0.11 27.89
N GLN A 92 8.52 0.33 28.16
CA GLN A 92 9.57 0.38 27.15
C GLN A 92 9.93 -1.00 26.60
N ILE A 93 9.99 -2.03 27.45
CA ILE A 93 10.23 -3.41 27.01
C ILE A 93 9.06 -3.94 26.17
N LYS A 94 7.81 -3.66 26.54
CA LYS A 94 6.63 -4.02 25.74
C LYS A 94 6.69 -3.38 24.35
N LEU A 95 7.02 -2.09 24.28
CA LEU A 95 7.25 -1.36 23.03
C LEU A 95 8.35 -2.04 22.18
N LEU A 96 9.51 -2.34 22.79
CA LEU A 96 10.63 -2.94 22.09
C LEU A 96 10.29 -4.32 21.54
N ASN A 97 9.48 -5.11 22.26
CA ASN A 97 8.99 -6.39 21.79
C ASN A 97 8.08 -6.23 20.55
N ALA A 98 7.14 -5.29 20.59
CA ALA A 98 6.29 -4.97 19.44
C ALA A 98 7.14 -4.54 18.23
N PHE A 99 8.11 -3.67 18.46
CA PHE A 99 9.03 -3.18 17.44
C PHE A 99 9.89 -4.28 16.82
N LEU A 100 10.48 -5.14 17.65
CA LEU A 100 11.24 -6.32 17.19
C LEU A 100 10.36 -7.27 16.37
N GLY A 101 9.10 -7.46 16.76
CA GLY A 101 8.13 -8.24 15.97
C GLY A 101 7.91 -7.66 14.58
N VAL A 102 7.69 -6.34 14.48
CA VAL A 102 7.48 -5.64 13.20
C VAL A 102 8.74 -5.69 12.31
N ILE A 103 9.92 -5.43 12.88
CA ILE A 103 11.17 -5.50 12.12
C ILE A 103 11.46 -6.93 11.67
N GLY A 104 11.28 -7.91 12.57
CA GLY A 104 11.49 -9.33 12.26
C GLY A 104 10.58 -9.79 11.13
N PHE A 105 9.31 -9.41 11.15
CA PHE A 105 8.38 -9.65 10.04
C PHE A 105 8.88 -9.02 8.72
N ASN A 106 9.28 -7.74 8.76
CA ASN A 106 9.78 -7.04 7.59
C ASN A 106 11.05 -7.65 7.01
N LEU A 107 11.95 -8.13 7.87
CA LEU A 107 13.19 -8.80 7.49
C LEU A 107 12.89 -10.14 6.80
N MET A 108 12.07 -10.98 7.41
CA MET A 108 11.66 -12.27 6.84
C MET A 108 10.93 -12.10 5.51
N PHE A 109 10.04 -11.11 5.41
CA PHE A 109 9.31 -10.83 4.18
C PHE A 109 10.23 -10.30 3.08
N SER A 110 11.15 -9.39 3.40
CA SER A 110 12.16 -8.90 2.44
C SER A 110 13.09 -10.02 1.95
N LEU A 111 13.50 -10.94 2.84
CA LEU A 111 14.24 -12.13 2.45
C LEU A 111 13.44 -13.02 1.50
N THR A 112 12.14 -13.21 1.76
CA THR A 112 11.26 -14.01 0.90
C THR A 112 11.15 -13.40 -0.50
N ILE A 113 10.99 -12.08 -0.61
CA ILE A 113 10.99 -11.36 -1.89
C ILE A 113 12.30 -11.57 -2.64
N MET A 114 13.42 -11.41 -1.95
CA MET A 114 14.75 -11.57 -2.52
C MET A 114 14.97 -13.00 -3.05
N ILE A 115 14.66 -14.01 -2.23
CA ILE A 115 14.81 -15.43 -2.60
C ILE A 115 13.93 -15.76 -3.81
N PHE A 116 12.68 -15.29 -3.82
CA PHE A 116 11.76 -15.51 -4.93
C PHE A 116 12.31 -14.94 -6.23
N TYR A 117 12.69 -13.67 -6.26
CA TYR A 117 13.13 -13.03 -7.50
C TYR A 117 14.51 -13.48 -7.98
N LEU A 118 15.39 -13.96 -7.09
CA LEU A 118 16.71 -14.48 -7.46
C LEU A 118 16.71 -15.92 -7.96
N ASN A 119 15.74 -16.73 -7.56
CA ASN A 119 15.77 -18.18 -7.79
C ASN A 119 14.58 -18.71 -8.61
N VAL A 120 13.48 -17.97 -8.71
CA VAL A 120 12.27 -18.43 -9.41
C VAL A 120 12.24 -17.87 -10.83
N SER A 121 12.12 -18.78 -11.80
CA SER A 121 11.73 -18.43 -13.17
C SER A 121 10.29 -17.93 -13.16
N LEU A 122 10.05 -16.76 -13.75
CA LEU A 122 8.72 -16.16 -13.76
C LEU A 122 7.85 -16.84 -14.82
N GLY A 123 6.54 -16.82 -14.58
CA GLY A 123 5.55 -17.61 -15.29
C GLY A 123 4.21 -17.51 -14.57
N LYS A 124 3.49 -18.62 -14.36
CA LYS A 124 2.27 -18.60 -13.51
C LYS A 124 2.56 -18.20 -12.05
N SER A 125 3.78 -18.45 -11.57
CA SER A 125 4.26 -18.12 -10.22
C SER A 125 4.16 -16.63 -9.89
N ILE A 126 4.34 -15.74 -10.87
CA ILE A 126 4.28 -14.29 -10.62
C ILE A 126 2.90 -13.82 -10.19
N LYS A 127 1.84 -14.43 -10.74
CA LYS A 127 0.47 -14.07 -10.39
C LYS A 127 0.21 -14.37 -8.92
N TYR A 128 0.57 -15.57 -8.46
CA TYR A 128 0.38 -15.98 -7.07
C TYR A 128 1.25 -15.17 -6.11
N PHE A 129 2.51 -14.93 -6.48
CA PHE A 129 3.41 -14.11 -5.67
C PHE A 129 2.93 -12.66 -5.58
N THR A 130 2.41 -12.08 -6.66
CA THR A 130 1.85 -10.72 -6.66
C THR A 130 0.61 -10.64 -5.77
N ILE A 131 -0.27 -11.65 -5.78
CA ILE A 131 -1.42 -11.70 -4.87
C ILE A 131 -0.95 -11.76 -3.42
N PHE A 132 -0.05 -12.68 -3.09
CA PHE A 132 0.54 -12.79 -1.75
C PHE A 132 1.18 -11.48 -1.28
N TYR A 133 2.01 -10.87 -2.13
CA TYR A 133 2.67 -9.61 -1.84
C TYR A 133 1.66 -8.47 -1.61
N ASN A 134 0.64 -8.35 -2.48
CA ASN A 134 -0.38 -7.31 -2.35
C ASN A 134 -1.19 -7.47 -1.06
N VAL A 135 -1.50 -8.70 -0.65
CA VAL A 135 -2.17 -8.98 0.63
C VAL A 135 -1.30 -8.53 1.80
N VAL A 136 -0.02 -8.89 1.83
CA VAL A 136 0.92 -8.45 2.87
C VAL A 136 1.09 -6.92 2.89
N PHE A 137 1.19 -6.30 1.71
CA PHE A 137 1.29 -4.85 1.57
C PHE A 137 0.05 -4.14 2.13
N VAL A 138 -1.15 -4.65 1.86
CA VAL A 138 -2.39 -4.13 2.45
C VAL A 138 -2.37 -4.30 3.97
N PHE A 139 -1.98 -5.46 4.50
CA PHE A 139 -1.86 -5.63 5.96
C PHE A 139 -0.91 -4.62 6.61
N GLN A 140 0.22 -4.30 5.97
CA GLN A 140 1.11 -3.25 6.47
C GLN A 140 0.45 -1.86 6.45
N ILE A 141 -0.29 -1.52 5.39
CA ILE A 141 -1.09 -0.28 5.35
C ILE A 141 -2.06 -0.23 6.52
N LEU A 142 -2.73 -1.35 6.82
CA LEU A 142 -3.70 -1.42 7.91
C LEU A 142 -3.05 -1.25 9.28
N ILE A 143 -1.86 -1.83 9.50
CA ILE A 143 -1.10 -1.65 10.75
C ILE A 143 -0.72 -0.19 10.94
N ILE A 144 -0.19 0.47 9.91
CA ILE A 144 0.24 1.88 9.99
C ILE A 144 -0.95 2.82 10.15
N SER A 145 -2.03 2.57 9.40
CA SER A 145 -3.23 3.43 9.43
C SER A 145 -4.04 3.30 10.73
N ASN A 146 -3.84 2.20 11.47
CA ASN A 146 -4.51 1.95 12.75
C ASN A 146 -3.54 1.98 13.94
N ILE A 147 -2.46 2.77 13.84
CA ILE A 147 -1.41 2.75 14.85
C ILE A 147 -1.97 2.95 16.26
N ALA A 148 -2.96 3.84 16.46
CA ALA A 148 -3.61 4.06 17.74
C ALA A 148 -4.19 2.77 18.36
N PHE A 149 -4.88 1.94 17.57
CA PHE A 149 -5.39 0.64 18.04
C PHE A 149 -4.26 -0.35 18.32
N VAL A 150 -3.18 -0.30 17.55
CA VAL A 150 -1.99 -1.14 17.78
C VAL A 150 -1.29 -0.74 19.08
N LEU A 151 -1.16 0.56 19.35
CA LEU A 151 -0.62 1.09 20.62
C LEU A 151 -1.46 0.60 21.81
N ASP A 152 -2.78 0.69 21.68
CA ASP A 152 -3.70 0.23 22.72
C ASP A 152 -3.65 -1.28 22.93
N PHE A 153 -3.54 -2.07 21.86
CA PHE A 153 -3.39 -3.52 21.94
C PHE A 153 -2.15 -3.95 22.73
N PHE A 154 -1.05 -3.18 22.65
CA PHE A 154 0.14 -3.41 23.46
C PHE A 154 0.06 -2.80 24.88
N GLY A 155 -1.10 -2.26 25.26
CA GLY A 155 -1.40 -1.70 26.59
C GLY A 155 -0.88 -0.28 26.80
N LEU A 156 -0.40 0.40 25.77
CA LEU A 156 0.31 1.67 25.94
C LEU A 156 -0.62 2.88 26.04
N LEU A 157 -1.87 2.75 25.59
CA LEU A 157 -2.86 3.82 25.69
C LEU A 157 -3.76 3.63 26.92
N THR A 158 -4.28 2.43 27.17
CA THR A 158 -5.11 2.12 28.34
C THR A 158 -4.40 2.26 29.68
N ASP A 159 -3.11 1.92 29.77
CA ASP A 159 -2.39 1.95 31.04
C ASP A 159 -1.97 3.39 31.43
N ILE A 160 -1.93 4.31 30.45
CA ILE A 160 -1.59 5.71 30.63
C ILE A 160 -2.88 6.53 30.81
N SER A 161 -3.46 6.45 32.01
CA SER A 161 -4.77 7.04 32.33
C SER A 161 -4.80 8.58 32.44
N SER A 162 -3.67 9.28 32.21
CA SER A 162 -3.60 10.74 32.23
C SER A 162 -2.80 11.31 31.05
N ILE A 163 -3.28 12.45 30.51
CA ILE A 163 -2.62 13.19 29.43
C ILE A 163 -1.20 13.61 29.81
N LYS A 164 -0.96 13.90 31.10
CA LYS A 164 0.35 14.28 31.62
C LYS A 164 1.34 13.10 31.58
N LEU A 165 0.92 11.92 32.06
CA LEU A 165 1.75 10.71 31.92
C LEU A 165 1.98 10.35 30.44
N TRP A 166 1.03 10.67 29.56
CA TRP A 166 1.20 10.46 28.12
C TRP A 166 2.18 11.44 27.49
N SER A 167 2.19 12.72 27.92
CA SER A 167 3.20 13.68 27.48
C SER A 167 4.59 13.32 28.00
N ASP A 168 4.68 12.91 29.26
CA ASP A 168 5.96 12.50 29.87
C ASP A 168 6.49 11.25 29.16
N PHE A 169 5.61 10.29 28.85
CA PHE A 169 5.94 9.13 28.01
C PHE A 169 6.38 9.50 26.58
N LEU A 170 5.77 10.50 25.94
CA LEU A 170 6.21 10.96 24.62
C LEU A 170 7.56 11.69 24.64
N VAL A 171 7.81 12.48 25.69
CA VAL A 171 9.03 13.28 25.85
C VAL A 171 10.20 12.39 26.25
N GLU A 172 10.00 11.44 27.16
CA GLU A 172 11.06 10.54 27.64
C GLU A 172 11.19 9.26 26.79
N GLY A 173 10.13 8.86 26.07
CA GLY A 173 10.05 7.67 25.24
C GLY A 173 10.35 7.91 23.76
N TRP A 174 11.50 8.54 23.44
CA TRP A 174 11.94 8.84 22.05
C TRP A 174 11.96 7.62 21.11
N ILE A 175 12.03 6.41 21.68
CA ILE A 175 12.00 5.14 20.94
C ILE A 175 10.73 5.03 20.11
N TRP A 176 9.57 5.52 20.59
CA TRP A 176 8.33 5.52 19.82
C TRP A 176 8.42 6.34 18.54
N ILE A 177 9.06 7.51 18.61
CA ILE A 177 9.27 8.38 17.45
C ILE A 177 10.16 7.64 16.43
N VAL A 178 11.20 6.97 16.91
CA VAL A 178 12.08 6.14 16.07
C VAL A 178 11.32 4.96 15.45
N VAL A 179 10.47 4.27 16.22
CA VAL A 179 9.62 3.17 15.73
C VAL A 179 8.68 3.63 14.63
N ILE A 180 7.98 4.75 14.84
CA ILE A 180 7.05 5.33 13.84
C ILE A 180 7.83 5.77 12.60
N GLY A 181 8.97 6.45 12.79
CA GLY A 181 9.83 6.87 11.68
C GLY A 181 10.30 5.70 10.83
N ILE A 182 10.69 4.59 11.46
CA ILE A 182 11.10 3.36 10.78
C ILE A 182 9.92 2.67 10.10
N ALA A 183 8.74 2.62 10.72
CA ALA A 183 7.52 2.09 10.11
C ALA A 183 7.15 2.87 8.84
N VAL A 184 7.21 4.20 8.87
CA VAL A 184 6.98 5.05 7.70
C VAL A 184 8.06 4.81 6.64
N PHE A 185 9.34 4.79 7.02
CA PHE A 185 10.44 4.56 6.09
C PHE A 185 10.33 3.19 5.39
N THR A 186 10.12 2.13 6.16
CA THR A 186 9.91 0.77 5.62
C THR A 186 8.71 0.73 4.68
N PHE A 187 7.60 1.38 5.04
CA PHE A 187 6.44 1.50 4.15
C PHE A 187 6.77 2.16 2.81
N THR A 188 7.56 3.23 2.80
CA THR A 188 7.96 3.88 1.53
C THR A 188 8.76 2.94 0.63
N LEU A 189 9.59 2.08 1.20
CA LEU A 189 10.36 1.07 0.47
C LEU A 189 9.44 -0.01 -0.09
N TYR A 190 8.48 -0.49 0.69
CA TYR A 190 7.45 -1.41 0.20
C TYR A 190 6.60 -0.79 -0.92
N GLY A 191 6.24 0.49 -0.82
CA GLY A 191 5.53 1.19 -1.90
C GLY A 191 6.30 1.19 -3.22
N LYS A 192 7.63 1.34 -3.19
CA LYS A 192 8.48 1.21 -4.38
C LYS A 192 8.46 -0.21 -4.93
N ILE A 193 8.69 -1.21 -4.07
CA ILE A 193 8.67 -2.63 -4.47
C ILE A 193 7.30 -3.03 -5.05
N PHE A 194 6.20 -2.58 -4.46
CA PHE A 194 4.84 -2.80 -4.93
C PHE A 194 4.66 -2.36 -6.39
N SER A 195 5.19 -1.19 -6.76
CA SER A 195 5.08 -0.68 -8.12
C SER A 195 5.79 -1.56 -9.15
N HIS A 196 6.98 -2.07 -8.81
CA HIS A 196 7.77 -2.93 -9.67
C HIS A 196 7.18 -4.35 -9.77
N ILE A 197 6.73 -4.94 -8.67
CA ILE A 197 6.08 -6.28 -8.66
C ILE A 197 4.83 -6.25 -9.53
N ASN A 198 3.96 -5.24 -9.36
CA ASN A 198 2.74 -5.12 -10.16
C ASN A 198 3.04 -4.76 -11.62
N GLY A 199 4.09 -3.98 -11.90
CA GLY A 199 4.57 -3.72 -13.26
C GLY A 199 4.99 -5.00 -13.98
N LEU A 200 5.77 -5.84 -13.29
CA LEU A 200 6.26 -7.11 -13.81
C LEU A 200 5.13 -8.16 -13.96
N ASN A 201 4.13 -8.18 -13.08
CA ASN A 201 2.93 -8.99 -13.29
C ASN A 201 2.14 -8.57 -14.55
N ARG A 202 2.02 -7.27 -14.81
CA ARG A 202 1.39 -6.75 -16.04
C ARG A 202 2.15 -7.15 -17.29
N GLU A 203 3.48 -7.09 -17.25
CA GLU A 203 4.34 -7.52 -18.36
C GLU A 203 4.17 -9.02 -18.64
N TRP A 204 4.13 -9.85 -17.60
CA TRP A 204 3.91 -11.29 -17.75
C TRP A 204 2.51 -11.66 -18.23
N LEU A 205 1.48 -10.90 -17.83
CA LEU A 205 0.14 -11.03 -18.40
C LEU A 205 0.17 -10.74 -19.91
N LYS A 206 0.84 -9.66 -20.33
CA LYS A 206 1.04 -9.32 -21.76
C LYS A 206 1.73 -10.45 -22.51
N ILE A 207 2.87 -10.94 -22.00
CA ILE A 207 3.62 -12.05 -22.61
C ILE A 207 2.75 -13.32 -22.71
N SER A 208 1.95 -13.63 -21.69
CA SER A 208 1.09 -14.81 -21.68
C SER A 208 -0.03 -14.75 -22.71
N MET A 209 -0.57 -13.56 -22.99
CA MET A 209 -1.60 -13.37 -24.01
C MET A 209 -1.01 -13.43 -25.42
N LEU A 210 0.15 -12.82 -25.64
CA LEU A 210 0.88 -12.90 -26.91
C LEU A 210 1.19 -14.36 -27.30
N LYS A 211 1.57 -15.20 -26.33
CA LYS A 211 1.79 -16.64 -26.55
C LYS A 211 0.53 -17.41 -26.96
N LYS A 212 -0.65 -16.99 -26.47
CA LYS A 212 -1.93 -17.65 -26.79
C LYS A 212 -2.48 -17.25 -28.14
N THR A 213 -2.18 -16.05 -28.63
CA THR A 213 -2.70 -15.52 -29.90
C THR A 213 -1.94 -16.00 -31.15
N GLY A 214 -0.84 -16.76 -31.00
CA GLY A 214 -0.14 -17.44 -32.10
C GLY A 214 0.55 -16.56 -33.16
N SER A 215 0.20 -15.28 -33.25
CA SER A 215 0.76 -14.31 -34.18
C SER A 215 2.17 -13.89 -33.76
N ARG A 216 3.18 -14.43 -34.43
CA ARG A 216 4.59 -13.97 -34.34
C ARG A 216 4.83 -12.63 -35.05
N GLU A 217 3.91 -12.18 -35.90
CA GLU A 217 4.10 -11.04 -36.81
C GLU A 217 3.56 -9.70 -36.30
N ASN A 218 2.64 -9.70 -35.33
CA ASN A 218 2.10 -8.47 -34.79
C ASN A 218 2.64 -8.23 -33.38
N ALA A 219 3.54 -7.25 -33.25
CA ALA A 219 3.91 -6.66 -31.98
C ALA A 219 2.72 -5.85 -31.42
N PHE A 220 1.68 -6.53 -30.96
CA PHE A 220 0.56 -5.87 -30.30
C PHE A 220 1.08 -5.19 -29.02
N ILE A 221 1.07 -3.86 -29.00
CA ILE A 221 1.17 -3.10 -27.76
C ILE A 221 -0.18 -3.23 -27.07
N PHE A 222 -0.40 -4.34 -26.37
CA PHE A 222 -1.49 -4.45 -25.41
C PHE A 222 -1.21 -3.47 -24.28
N LYS A 223 -1.71 -2.26 -24.44
CA LYS A 223 -1.87 -1.30 -23.38
C LYS A 223 -3.20 -1.67 -22.74
N PHE A 224 -3.17 -2.51 -21.70
CA PHE A 224 -4.33 -2.63 -20.80
C PHE A 224 -4.60 -1.24 -20.25
N TRP A 225 -5.46 -0.48 -20.92
CA TRP A 225 -5.94 0.80 -20.40
C TRP A 225 -7.04 0.46 -19.42
N ILE A 226 -6.67 0.38 -18.15
CA ILE A 226 -7.61 0.61 -17.06
C ILE A 226 -8.26 1.96 -17.38
N HIS A 227 -9.58 2.01 -17.48
CA HIS A 227 -10.29 3.24 -17.82
C HIS A 227 -9.86 4.33 -16.81
N PRO A 228 -9.59 5.58 -17.22
CA PRO A 228 -9.16 6.62 -16.27
C PRO A 228 -10.12 6.76 -15.08
N ASN A 229 -11.44 6.61 -15.34
CA ASN A 229 -12.46 6.60 -14.29
C ASN A 229 -12.45 5.34 -13.42
N GLU A 230 -12.04 4.17 -13.90
CA GLU A 230 -11.81 2.99 -13.04
C GLU A 230 -10.70 3.27 -12.04
N ASN A 231 -9.56 3.77 -12.53
CA ASN A 231 -8.45 4.14 -11.65
C ASN A 231 -8.84 5.23 -10.65
N ARG A 232 -9.61 6.24 -11.10
CA ARG A 232 -10.12 7.30 -10.22
C ARG A 232 -11.10 6.76 -9.18
N ALA A 233 -12.02 5.87 -9.57
CA ALA A 233 -12.97 5.22 -8.67
C ALA A 233 -12.23 4.45 -7.57
N ARG A 234 -11.24 3.63 -7.92
CA ARG A 234 -10.44 2.86 -6.94
C ARG A 234 -9.63 3.76 -6.01
N LYS A 235 -9.00 4.82 -6.52
CA LYS A 235 -8.30 5.80 -5.67
C LYS A 235 -9.24 6.42 -4.65
N LEU A 236 -10.43 6.85 -5.07
CA LEU A 236 -11.43 7.42 -4.17
C LEU A 236 -11.93 6.40 -3.15
N MET A 237 -12.06 5.13 -3.54
CA MET A 237 -12.48 4.07 -2.62
C MET A 237 -11.42 3.77 -1.56
N ILE A 238 -10.14 3.71 -1.97
CA ILE A 238 -9.01 3.59 -1.05
C ILE A 238 -9.01 4.76 -0.07
N ILE A 239 -9.15 5.99 -0.57
CA ILE A 239 -9.22 7.20 0.26
C ILE A 239 -10.37 7.11 1.27
N SER A 240 -11.55 6.67 0.84
CA SER A 240 -12.74 6.56 1.71
C SER A 240 -12.51 5.53 2.83
N GLY A 241 -11.97 4.36 2.49
CA GLY A 241 -11.63 3.33 3.48
C GLY A 241 -10.55 3.81 4.47
N SER A 242 -9.51 4.49 3.97
CA SER A 242 -8.47 5.09 4.80
C SER A 242 -9.01 6.17 5.74
N MET A 243 -9.88 7.06 5.25
CA MET A 243 -10.51 8.09 6.08
C MET A 243 -11.39 7.49 7.19
N SER A 244 -12.12 6.40 6.90
CA SER A 244 -12.90 5.66 7.90
C SER A 244 -12.02 5.12 9.03
N MET A 245 -10.84 4.58 8.70
CA MET A 245 -9.88 4.06 9.68
C MET A 245 -9.21 5.16 10.51
N VAL A 246 -8.87 6.29 9.87
CA VAL A 246 -8.35 7.48 10.57
C VAL A 246 -9.39 7.99 11.56
N MET A 247 -10.66 8.06 11.16
CA MET A 247 -11.76 8.46 12.03
C MET A 247 -11.93 7.49 13.20
N ALA A 248 -11.89 6.18 12.95
CA ALA A 248 -11.91 5.17 14.00
C ALA A 248 -10.77 5.36 15.00
N SER A 249 -9.56 5.67 14.52
CA SER A 249 -8.39 5.92 15.36
C SER A 249 -8.55 7.19 16.20
N ALA A 250 -9.09 8.26 15.63
CA ALA A 250 -9.40 9.49 16.36
C ALA A 250 -10.45 9.24 17.47
N LEU A 251 -11.53 8.50 17.15
CA LEU A 251 -12.55 8.12 18.13
C LEU A 251 -11.99 7.21 19.23
N HIS A 252 -11.02 6.36 18.89
CA HIS A 252 -10.32 5.53 19.86
C HIS A 252 -9.50 6.36 20.86
N LEU A 253 -8.73 7.34 20.38
CA LEU A 253 -7.99 8.25 21.25
C LEU A 253 -8.93 9.07 22.15
N ILE A 254 -10.04 9.58 21.61
CA ILE A 254 -11.07 10.29 22.39
C ILE A 254 -11.66 9.36 23.47
N SER A 255 -11.95 8.11 23.11
CA SER A 255 -12.49 7.11 24.04
C SER A 255 -11.54 6.82 25.20
N VAL A 256 -10.23 6.73 24.94
CA VAL A 256 -9.20 6.49 25.97
C VAL A 256 -9.00 7.72 26.87
N PHE A 257 -8.76 8.90 26.29
CA PHE A 257 -8.39 10.09 27.09
C PHE A 257 -9.57 10.81 27.73
N MET A 258 -10.73 10.83 27.07
CA MET A 258 -11.93 11.52 27.57
C MET A 258 -12.91 10.56 28.26
N LYS A 259 -12.58 9.25 28.35
CA LYS A 259 -13.41 8.19 28.94
C LYS A 259 -14.84 8.16 28.39
N VAL A 260 -15.01 8.46 27.10
CA VAL A 260 -16.32 8.43 26.43
C VAL A 260 -16.56 7.04 25.84
N ASN A 261 -17.74 6.46 26.10
CA ASN A 261 -18.12 5.17 25.55
C ASN A 261 -18.58 5.30 24.08
N ILE A 262 -17.64 5.09 23.14
CA ILE A 262 -17.86 5.13 21.68
C ILE A 262 -17.40 3.80 21.03
N ASN A 263 -17.44 2.70 21.79
CA ASN A 263 -16.84 1.42 21.37
C ASN A 263 -17.47 0.86 20.09
N GLU A 264 -18.79 0.85 20.00
CA GLU A 264 -19.50 0.29 18.84
C GLU A 264 -19.16 1.05 17.55
N MET A 265 -19.17 2.39 17.60
CA MET A 265 -18.93 3.23 16.44
C MET A 265 -17.46 3.17 15.96
N LYS A 266 -16.49 3.14 16.89
CA LYS A 266 -15.06 3.07 16.51
C LYS A 266 -14.71 1.72 15.86
N TYR A 267 -15.20 0.60 16.40
CA TYR A 267 -14.93 -0.72 15.81
C TYR A 267 -15.70 -0.96 14.52
N PHE A 268 -16.92 -0.43 14.41
CA PHE A 268 -17.68 -0.49 13.15
C PHE A 268 -16.97 0.25 12.01
N LEU A 269 -16.52 1.50 12.25
CA LEU A 269 -15.76 2.28 11.27
C LEU A 269 -14.42 1.64 10.90
N LEU A 270 -13.75 1.01 11.88
CA LEU A 270 -12.51 0.27 11.66
C LEU A 270 -12.74 -0.94 10.74
N PHE A 271 -13.70 -1.80 11.10
CA PHE A 271 -14.05 -3.00 10.34
C PHE A 271 -14.45 -2.65 8.90
N LEU A 272 -15.30 -1.65 8.75
CA LEU A 272 -15.78 -1.19 7.45
C LEU A 272 -14.65 -0.60 6.61
N GLY A 273 -13.79 0.23 7.20
CA GLY A 273 -12.62 0.78 6.52
C GLY A 273 -11.67 -0.30 6.01
N ILE A 274 -11.41 -1.34 6.82
CA ILE A 274 -10.59 -2.51 6.43
C ILE A 274 -11.20 -3.24 5.22
N ILE A 275 -12.50 -3.54 5.25
CA ILE A 275 -13.20 -4.22 4.16
C ILE A 275 -13.13 -3.39 2.87
N VAL A 276 -13.44 -2.10 2.96
CA VAL A 276 -13.44 -1.18 1.82
C VAL A 276 -12.06 -1.14 1.16
N ILE A 277 -10.99 -1.04 1.97
CA ILE A 277 -9.61 -1.09 1.46
C ILE A 277 -9.34 -2.43 0.79
N PHE A 278 -9.53 -3.57 1.48
CA PHE A 278 -9.21 -4.89 0.92
C PHE A 278 -9.89 -5.12 -0.43
N ALA A 279 -11.19 -4.88 -0.49
CA ALA A 279 -11.92 -5.15 -1.71
C ALA A 279 -11.67 -4.10 -2.81
N SER A 280 -11.23 -2.88 -2.49
CA SER A 280 -10.72 -1.93 -3.50
C SER A 280 -9.48 -2.45 -4.25
N PHE A 281 -8.67 -3.30 -3.60
CA PHE A 281 -7.51 -3.93 -4.22
C PHE A 281 -7.86 -5.24 -4.95
N ILE A 282 -8.84 -6.01 -4.45
CA ILE A 282 -9.16 -7.37 -4.91
C ILE A 282 -10.20 -7.39 -6.03
N ILE A 283 -11.23 -6.53 -5.98
CA ILE A 283 -12.41 -6.68 -6.85
C ILE A 283 -12.07 -6.35 -8.31
N PRO A 284 -12.43 -7.23 -9.26
CA PRO A 284 -12.25 -6.99 -10.69
C PRO A 284 -13.23 -5.93 -11.22
N TYR A 285 -12.81 -5.19 -12.23
CA TYR A 285 -13.66 -4.21 -12.93
C TYR A 285 -14.59 -4.92 -13.92
N ASN A 286 -15.76 -5.27 -13.44
CA ASN A 286 -16.84 -5.86 -14.22
C ASN A 286 -18.19 -5.36 -13.67
N ASN A 287 -19.30 -5.84 -14.20
CA ASN A 287 -20.63 -5.45 -13.72
C ASN A 287 -20.82 -5.72 -12.20
N PHE A 288 -20.08 -6.66 -11.61
CA PHE A 288 -20.10 -6.92 -10.17
C PHE A 288 -19.52 -5.75 -9.35
N SER A 289 -18.57 -4.99 -9.90
CA SER A 289 -18.02 -3.81 -9.23
C SER A 289 -19.04 -2.71 -8.96
N ILE A 290 -20.07 -2.56 -9.82
CA ILE A 290 -21.16 -1.60 -9.60
C ILE A 290 -21.91 -1.91 -8.31
N TYR A 291 -22.30 -3.17 -8.13
CA TYR A 291 -23.05 -3.60 -6.94
C TYR A 291 -22.23 -3.42 -5.66
N TYR A 292 -20.93 -3.74 -5.72
CA TYR A 292 -20.05 -3.58 -4.56
C TYR A 292 -19.87 -2.10 -4.17
N PHE A 293 -19.56 -1.22 -5.13
CA PHE A 293 -19.37 0.20 -4.87
C PHE A 293 -20.70 0.85 -4.40
N GLY A 294 -21.83 0.39 -4.94
CA GLY A 294 -23.17 0.73 -4.48
C GLY A 294 -23.44 0.31 -3.05
N ALA A 295 -23.13 -0.93 -2.67
CA ALA A 295 -23.31 -1.43 -1.32
C ALA A 295 -22.51 -0.60 -0.30
N ILE A 296 -21.25 -0.26 -0.60
CA ILE A 296 -20.45 0.61 0.27
C ILE A 296 -21.09 1.98 0.46
N LEU A 297 -21.54 2.60 -0.64
CA LEU A 297 -22.22 3.90 -0.59
C LEU A 297 -23.47 3.84 0.30
N LEU A 298 -24.26 2.77 0.19
CA LEU A 298 -25.45 2.57 1.04
C LEU A 298 -25.08 2.48 2.52
N VAL A 299 -24.03 1.75 2.88
CA VAL A 299 -23.61 1.65 4.28
C VAL A 299 -23.14 3.00 4.83
N PHE A 300 -22.33 3.76 4.07
CA PHE A 300 -21.95 5.11 4.49
C PHE A 300 -23.13 6.07 4.55
N THR A 301 -24.15 5.89 3.68
CA THR A 301 -25.40 6.66 3.77
C THR A 301 -26.12 6.36 5.07
N GLY A 302 -26.21 5.08 5.47
CA GLY A 302 -26.75 4.67 6.76
C GLY A 302 -25.99 5.28 7.94
N LEU A 303 -24.66 5.37 7.88
CA LEU A 303 -23.83 6.04 8.89
C LEU A 303 -24.09 7.54 9.00
N VAL A 304 -24.28 8.24 7.87
CA VAL A 304 -24.63 9.66 7.84
C VAL A 304 -26.01 9.87 8.49
N ILE A 305 -27.01 9.04 8.14
CA ILE A 305 -28.35 9.10 8.74
C ILE A 305 -28.28 8.83 10.25
N TYR A 306 -27.55 7.80 10.67
CA TYR A 306 -27.38 7.47 12.08
C TYR A 306 -26.73 8.62 12.87
N SER A 307 -25.72 9.26 12.28
CA SER A 307 -25.06 10.44 12.87
C SER A 307 -26.02 11.62 13.05
N LEU A 308 -26.93 11.86 12.09
CA LEU A 308 -27.99 12.87 12.20
C LEU A 308 -28.96 12.57 13.35
N VAL A 309 -29.39 11.31 13.49
CA VAL A 309 -30.25 10.88 14.59
C VAL A 309 -29.58 11.13 15.94
N ILE A 310 -28.27 10.86 16.07
CA ILE A 310 -27.52 11.15 17.29
C ILE A 310 -27.47 12.65 17.57
N ILE A 311 -27.19 13.48 16.55
CA ILE A 311 -27.15 14.94 16.70
C ILE A 311 -28.50 15.44 17.20
N GLN A 312 -29.60 15.00 16.60
CA GLN A 312 -30.94 15.41 17.01
C GLN A 312 -31.23 15.02 18.47
N LYS A 313 -30.81 13.81 18.89
CA LYS A 313 -31.02 13.32 20.26
C LYS A 313 -30.10 13.98 21.30
N LYS A 314 -28.95 14.53 20.90
CA LYS A 314 -27.93 15.11 21.81
C LYS A 314 -27.70 16.61 21.59
N SER A 315 -28.58 17.27 20.83
CA SER A 315 -28.47 18.69 20.46
C SER A 315 -28.48 19.65 21.65
N PHE A 316 -29.02 19.20 22.78
CA PHE A 316 -29.09 19.97 24.03
C PHE A 316 -27.79 19.95 24.85
N LEU A 317 -26.81 19.10 24.51
CA LEU A 317 -25.55 18.99 25.25
C LEU A 317 -24.51 20.00 24.72
N ASN A 318 -23.93 20.79 25.63
CA ASN A 318 -22.84 21.71 25.29
C ASN A 318 -21.58 20.95 24.83
N GLY A 319 -20.94 21.44 23.76
CA GLY A 319 -19.65 20.92 23.26
C GLY A 319 -19.65 20.42 21.81
N MET A 320 -20.81 20.25 21.16
CA MET A 320 -20.97 19.97 19.72
C MET A 320 -20.04 18.89 19.10
N GLN A 321 -19.43 18.01 19.89
CA GLN A 321 -18.43 17.04 19.41
C GLN A 321 -19.00 16.07 18.36
N TYR A 322 -20.29 15.76 18.47
CA TYR A 322 -21.04 14.92 17.55
C TYR A 322 -21.20 15.54 16.14
N LEU A 323 -21.15 16.87 16.01
CA LEU A 323 -21.17 17.55 14.71
C LEU A 323 -19.89 17.27 13.92
N TYR A 324 -18.71 17.25 14.57
CA TYR A 324 -17.47 16.91 13.89
C TYR A 324 -17.49 15.49 13.33
N VAL A 325 -18.04 14.53 14.09
CA VAL A 325 -18.22 13.15 13.66
C VAL A 325 -19.12 13.06 12.42
N TYR A 326 -20.21 13.82 12.41
CA TYR A 326 -21.12 13.91 11.27
C TYR A 326 -20.45 14.52 10.04
N PHE A 327 -19.77 15.67 10.18
CA PHE A 327 -19.07 16.29 9.05
C PHE A 327 -18.00 15.36 8.46
N PHE A 328 -17.29 14.60 9.29
CA PHE A 328 -16.32 13.63 8.82
C PHE A 328 -16.97 12.48 8.05
N ASN A 329 -18.10 11.96 8.54
CA ASN A 329 -18.88 10.94 7.84
C ASN A 329 -19.43 11.46 6.50
N ILE A 330 -19.82 12.73 6.41
CA ILE A 330 -20.19 13.36 5.12
C ILE A 330 -19.02 13.36 4.14
N ILE A 331 -17.82 13.74 4.57
CA ILE A 331 -16.63 13.77 3.70
C ILE A 331 -16.39 12.37 3.12
N ILE A 332 -16.42 11.33 3.95
CA ILE A 332 -16.27 9.93 3.51
C ILE A 332 -17.39 9.52 2.54
N TRP A 333 -18.62 9.93 2.84
CA TRP A 333 -19.76 9.65 1.97
C TRP A 333 -19.61 10.31 0.59
N ILE A 334 -19.18 11.57 0.53
CA ILE A 334 -18.93 12.31 -0.72
C ILE A 334 -17.86 11.59 -1.56
N THR A 335 -16.77 11.13 -0.95
CA THR A 335 -15.72 10.40 -1.68
C THR A 335 -16.22 9.06 -2.20
N CYS A 336 -17.05 8.34 -1.44
CA CYS A 336 -17.73 7.13 -1.91
C CYS A 336 -18.71 7.40 -3.05
N LEU A 337 -19.47 8.50 -2.99
CA LEU A 337 -20.40 8.89 -4.05
C LEU A 337 -19.66 9.13 -5.36
N PHE A 338 -18.59 9.94 -5.33
CA PHE A 338 -17.77 10.17 -6.52
C PHE A 338 -17.08 8.91 -7.02
N SER A 339 -16.66 8.01 -6.13
CA SER A 339 -16.12 6.71 -6.52
C SER A 339 -17.16 5.90 -7.31
N ASN A 340 -18.40 5.86 -6.81
CA ASN A 340 -19.50 5.15 -7.43
C ASN A 340 -19.93 5.77 -8.78
N ILE A 341 -20.02 7.09 -8.88
CA ILE A 341 -20.29 7.78 -10.16
C ILE A 341 -19.23 7.41 -11.20
N ASN A 342 -17.95 7.41 -10.82
CA ASN A 342 -16.87 7.07 -11.74
C ASN A 342 -16.91 5.60 -12.21
N ILE A 343 -17.31 4.65 -11.35
CA ILE A 343 -17.45 3.24 -11.76
C ILE A 343 -18.63 3.05 -12.72
N TRP A 344 -19.75 3.71 -12.44
CA TRP A 344 -20.91 3.71 -13.33
C TRP A 344 -20.57 4.27 -14.71
N ILE A 345 -19.89 5.41 -14.77
CA ILE A 345 -19.44 6.00 -16.04
C ILE A 345 -18.50 5.04 -16.78
N ALA A 346 -17.54 4.41 -16.08
CA ALA A 346 -16.58 3.51 -16.73
C ALA A 346 -17.24 2.26 -17.33
N VAL A 347 -18.19 1.65 -16.61
CA VAL A 347 -18.86 0.42 -17.05
C VAL A 347 -19.93 0.70 -18.11
N LEU A 348 -20.70 1.79 -17.97
CA LEU A 348 -21.73 2.16 -18.94
C LEU A 348 -21.17 2.69 -20.26
N ASN A 349 -20.09 3.48 -20.23
CA ASN A 349 -19.56 4.12 -21.44
C ASN A 349 -18.84 3.16 -22.40
N LYS A 350 -18.68 1.87 -22.07
CA LYS A 350 -18.09 0.81 -22.92
C LYS A 350 -16.95 1.32 -23.82
N VAL A 351 -16.05 2.18 -23.32
CA VAL A 351 -15.01 2.78 -24.15
C VAL A 351 -14.14 1.63 -24.64
N LYS A 352 -14.24 1.31 -25.93
CA LYS A 352 -13.49 0.22 -26.56
C LYS A 352 -12.01 0.49 -26.28
N ILE A 353 -11.38 -0.40 -25.53
CA ILE A 353 -9.94 -0.37 -25.29
C ILE A 353 -9.30 -0.67 -26.65
N TYR A 354 -8.90 0.38 -27.36
CA TYR A 354 -8.21 0.24 -28.64
C TYR A 354 -6.80 -0.30 -28.38
N ALA A 355 -6.57 -1.55 -28.74
CA ALA A 355 -5.22 -2.09 -28.88
C ALA A 355 -4.61 -1.45 -30.13
N VAL A 356 -3.69 -0.50 -29.94
CA VAL A 356 -2.89 0.01 -31.06
C VAL A 356 -1.92 -1.09 -31.47
N VAL A 357 -2.19 -1.71 -32.61
CA VAL A 357 -1.24 -2.60 -33.28
C VAL A 357 -0.16 -1.70 -33.86
N VAL A 358 1.01 -1.66 -33.21
CA VAL A 358 2.19 -1.14 -33.88
C VAL A 358 2.71 -2.31 -34.68
N LYS A 359 2.37 -2.36 -35.97
CA LYS A 359 3.14 -3.20 -36.89
C LYS A 359 4.60 -2.72 -36.77
N PRO A 360 5.57 -3.59 -36.51
CA PRO A 360 6.96 -3.22 -36.70
C PRO A 360 7.07 -2.82 -38.17
N PHE A 361 7.29 -1.54 -38.44
CA PHE A 361 7.57 -1.08 -39.78
C PHE A 361 8.90 -1.71 -40.19
N GLU A 362 8.91 -2.44 -41.30
CA GLU A 362 10.10 -3.15 -41.78
C GLU A 362 11.11 -2.15 -42.38
N SER A 363 10.64 -0.95 -42.74
CA SER A 363 11.45 0.18 -43.22
C SER A 363 10.99 1.55 -42.67
N ASP A 364 11.89 2.55 -42.74
CA ASP A 364 11.56 3.96 -42.43
C ASP A 364 10.50 4.55 -43.39
N GLU A 365 10.34 3.95 -44.58
CA GLU A 365 9.34 4.35 -45.57
C GLU A 365 7.93 3.88 -45.16
N ASP A 366 7.81 2.64 -44.67
CA ASP A 366 6.53 2.12 -44.17
C ASP A 366 6.02 2.94 -42.97
N PHE A 367 6.94 3.42 -42.12
CA PHE A 367 6.61 4.30 -41.00
C PHE A 367 6.04 5.64 -41.49
N LYS A 368 6.69 6.27 -42.48
CA LYS A 368 6.23 7.54 -43.06
C LYS A 368 4.88 7.40 -43.75
N GLU A 369 4.64 6.28 -44.44
CA GLU A 369 3.37 5.99 -45.08
C GLU A 369 2.24 5.73 -44.06
N GLY A 370 2.54 4.99 -42.99
CA GLY A 370 1.62 4.78 -41.86
C GLY A 370 1.20 6.09 -41.17
N VAL A 371 2.13 7.02 -40.98
CA VAL A 371 1.86 8.34 -40.38
C VAL A 371 1.02 9.22 -41.33
N LYS A 372 1.27 9.17 -42.65
CA LYS A 372 0.45 9.87 -43.66
C LYS A 372 -1.00 9.36 -43.68
N ASN A 373 -1.20 8.05 -43.57
CA ASN A 373 -2.54 7.46 -43.61
C ASN A 373 -3.36 7.79 -42.35
N LEU A 374 -2.73 7.88 -41.18
CA LEU A 374 -3.36 8.31 -39.92
C LEU A 374 -3.74 9.80 -39.88
N THR A 375 -3.09 10.63 -40.70
CA THR A 375 -3.35 12.08 -40.79
C THR A 375 -4.28 12.44 -41.95
N SER A 376 -4.69 11.47 -42.77
CA SER A 376 -5.65 11.67 -43.85
C SER A 376 -7.09 11.58 -43.33
N PRO A 377 -7.99 12.51 -43.70
CA PRO A 377 -9.37 12.57 -43.18
C PRO A 377 -10.31 11.47 -43.73
N LYS A 378 -9.78 10.43 -44.39
CA LYS A 378 -10.60 9.42 -45.09
C LYS A 378 -11.23 8.35 -44.17
N LEU A 379 -11.05 8.44 -42.85
CA LEU A 379 -11.61 7.47 -41.89
C LEU A 379 -13.01 7.81 -41.37
N GLU A 380 -13.67 8.87 -41.86
CA GLU A 380 -15.05 9.20 -41.44
C GLU A 380 -16.14 8.33 -42.09
N ASN A 381 -15.86 7.54 -43.13
CA ASN A 381 -16.91 6.80 -43.87
C ASN A 381 -16.83 5.27 -43.81
N SER A 382 -16.18 4.68 -42.81
CA SER A 382 -16.26 3.22 -42.63
C SER A 382 -16.07 2.76 -41.19
N VAL A 383 -17.03 3.08 -40.31
CA VAL A 383 -17.57 2.19 -39.25
C VAL A 383 -18.98 2.63 -38.92
#